data_AF-A0A1Z4RCE8-F1
#
_entry.id   AF-A0A1Z4RCE8-F1
#
_cell.length_a   1.000
_cell.length_b   1.000
_cell.length_c   1.000
_cell.angle_alpha   90.00
_cell.angle_beta   90.00
_cell.angle_gamma   90.00
#
_symmetry.space_group_name_H-M   'P 1'
#
loop_
_entity.id
_entity.type
_entity.pdbx_description
1 polymer ?
#
loop_
_entity_poly.entity_id
_entity_poly.type
_entity_poly.pdbx_seq_one_letter_code
_entity_poly.pdbx_strand_id
1 'polypeptide(L)'
;MKIDDRSQAIALTEKLKASLPMKVRPGKQFLLMLKQQGEIANPDKEYEVTSVLYTGDEGGISCALTSDPTDKTAYCVSITHLEIDSNHPLAAELKEYQRQRTRKLFLQDKGGFAKEFLANQSVKTKKRSSGFGK
;
A
#
# COMPACT_ATOMS: atom_id res chain seq x y z
N MET A 1 14.95 -1.84 -2.33
CA MET A 1 15.00 -1.16 -1.01
C MET A 1 14.12 -1.97 -0.08
N LYS A 2 14.63 -2.42 1.07
CA LYS A 2 13.83 -3.24 1.99
C LYS A 2 12.75 -2.38 2.66
N ILE A 3 11.48 -2.66 2.39
CA ILE A 3 10.36 -1.91 2.96
C ILE A 3 9.98 -2.50 4.30
N ASP A 4 9.77 -3.82 4.38
CA ASP A 4 9.34 -4.47 5.61
C ASP A 4 10.45 -5.28 6.27
N ASP A 5 10.39 -5.40 7.59
CA ASP A 5 11.01 -6.54 8.25
C ASP A 5 10.11 -7.75 8.02
N ARG A 6 10.54 -8.65 7.12
CA ARG A 6 9.80 -9.86 6.75
C ARG A 6 9.36 -10.68 7.95
N SER A 7 10.19 -10.82 8.98
CA SER A 7 9.85 -11.64 10.16
C SER A 7 8.70 -11.02 10.95
N GLN A 8 8.77 -9.70 11.18
CA GLN A 8 7.75 -8.95 11.89
C GLN A 8 6.45 -8.86 11.09
N ALA A 9 6.54 -8.63 9.77
CA ALA A 9 5.38 -8.58 8.90
C ALA A 9 4.63 -9.92 8.83
N ILE A 10 5.36 -11.04 8.77
CA ILE A 10 4.76 -12.38 8.84
C ILE A 10 4.12 -12.61 10.20
N ALA A 11 4.81 -12.29 11.31
CA ALA A 11 4.24 -12.47 12.64
C ALA A 11 2.95 -11.64 12.84
N LEU A 12 2.93 -10.39 12.38
CA LEU A 12 1.74 -9.53 12.40
C LEU A 12 0.61 -10.08 11.50
N THR A 13 0.97 -10.65 10.35
CA THR A 13 0.02 -11.31 9.45
C THR A 13 -0.66 -12.50 10.12
N GLU A 14 0.08 -13.34 10.85
CA GLU A 14 -0.50 -14.48 11.57
C GLU A 14 -1.41 -14.02 12.72
N LYS A 15 -1.04 -12.96 13.46
CA LYS A 15 -1.92 -12.35 14.48
C LYS A 15 -3.22 -11.82 13.86
N LEU A 16 -3.12 -11.17 12.71
CA LEU A 16 -4.29 -10.67 11.97
C LEU A 16 -5.21 -11.82 11.53
N LYS A 17 -4.65 -12.90 10.96
CA LYS A 17 -5.41 -14.10 10.57
C LYS A 17 -6.19 -14.68 11.74
N ALA A 18 -5.60 -14.71 12.94
CA ALA A 18 -6.26 -15.19 14.15
C ALA A 18 -7.40 -14.28 14.64
N SER A 19 -7.47 -13.04 14.13
CA SER A 19 -8.49 -12.04 14.49
C SER A 19 -9.59 -11.92 13.41
N LEU A 20 -9.58 -12.78 12.38
CA LEU A 20 -10.57 -12.74 11.31
C LEU A 20 -11.89 -13.42 11.71
N PRO A 21 -13.04 -12.93 11.22
CA PRO A 21 -13.19 -11.72 10.40
C PRO A 21 -13.10 -10.44 11.24
N MET A 22 -12.58 -9.35 10.65
CA MET A 22 -12.50 -8.04 11.31
C MET A 22 -13.08 -6.92 10.43
N LYS A 23 -13.68 -5.91 11.07
CA LYS A 23 -14.23 -4.73 10.38
C LYS A 23 -13.16 -3.65 10.21
N VAL A 24 -13.16 -3.02 9.04
CA VAL A 24 -12.24 -1.93 8.68
C VAL A 24 -12.99 -0.85 7.90
N ARG A 25 -12.46 0.37 7.92
CA ARG A 25 -12.96 1.49 7.10
C ARG A 25 -11.96 1.82 5.98
N PRO A 26 -12.43 2.39 4.86
CA PRO A 26 -11.57 2.74 3.75
C PRO A 26 -10.72 3.98 4.08
N GLY A 27 -9.41 3.85 3.97
CA GLY A 27 -8.50 4.99 4.00
C GLY A 27 -8.49 5.76 2.68
N LYS A 28 -7.78 6.89 2.65
CA LYS A 28 -7.76 7.83 1.51
C LYS A 28 -7.51 7.20 0.15
N GLN A 29 -6.51 6.33 0.05
CA GLN A 29 -6.14 5.68 -1.22
C GLN A 29 -7.21 4.68 -1.69
N PHE A 30 -7.82 3.95 -0.76
CA PHE A 30 -8.91 3.04 -1.10
C PHE A 30 -10.16 3.82 -1.55
N LEU A 31 -10.49 4.95 -0.89
CA LEU A 31 -11.56 5.84 -1.33
C LEU A 31 -11.33 6.39 -2.76
N LEU A 32 -10.08 6.73 -3.10
CA LEU A 32 -9.74 7.16 -4.46
C LEU A 32 -9.94 6.04 -5.47
N MET A 33 -9.51 4.81 -5.14
CA MET A 33 -9.73 3.63 -5.98
C MET A 33 -11.22 3.38 -6.22
N LEU A 34 -12.05 3.41 -5.18
CA LEU A 34 -13.50 3.25 -5.30
C LEU A 34 -14.11 4.30 -6.25
N LYS A 35 -13.72 5.57 -6.12
CA LYS A 35 -14.17 6.64 -7.04
C LYS A 35 -13.76 6.37 -8.48
N GLN A 36 -12.53 5.90 -8.72
CA GLN A 36 -12.04 5.57 -10.06
C GLN A 36 -12.79 4.40 -10.70
N GLN A 37 -13.29 3.48 -9.87
CA GLN A 37 -14.13 2.36 -10.31
C GLN A 37 -15.61 2.74 -10.51
N GLY A 38 -15.98 4.02 -10.28
CA GLY A 38 -17.36 4.49 -10.40
C GLY A 38 -18.24 4.13 -9.19
N GLU A 39 -17.63 3.70 -8.09
CA GLU A 39 -18.36 3.37 -6.86
C GLU A 39 -18.57 4.59 -5.95
N ILE A 40 -19.60 4.50 -5.11
CA ILE A 40 -19.88 5.49 -4.08
C ILE A 40 -18.85 5.35 -2.96
N ALA A 41 -17.82 6.18 -2.99
CA ALA A 41 -16.81 6.25 -1.95
C ALA A 41 -17.35 6.93 -0.69
N ASN A 42 -17.59 6.13 0.34
CA ASN A 42 -18.03 6.57 1.66
C ASN A 42 -16.95 6.23 2.72
N PRO A 43 -16.35 7.23 3.41
CA PRO A 43 -15.35 7.00 4.45
C PRO A 43 -15.90 6.22 5.67
N ASP A 44 -17.19 6.33 5.94
CA ASP A 44 -17.84 5.69 7.09
C ASP A 44 -18.35 4.28 6.78
N LYS A 45 -18.27 3.84 5.51
CA LYS A 45 -18.68 2.49 5.12
C LYS A 45 -17.69 1.48 5.68
N GLU A 46 -18.21 0.48 6.38
CA GLU A 46 -17.42 -0.62 6.91
C GLU A 46 -17.30 -1.75 5.90
N TYR A 47 -16.13 -2.37 5.86
CA TYR A 47 -15.81 -3.54 5.08
C TYR A 47 -15.36 -4.66 6.00
N GLU A 48 -15.63 -5.89 5.62
CA GLU A 48 -15.18 -7.07 6.35
C GLU A 48 -13.93 -7.65 5.70
N VAL A 49 -12.87 -7.82 6.50
CA VAL A 49 -11.68 -8.52 6.08
C VAL A 49 -11.91 -10.02 6.22
N THR A 50 -11.83 -10.76 5.11
CA THR A 50 -12.04 -12.21 5.07
C THR A 50 -10.75 -13.01 4.93
N SER A 51 -9.68 -12.38 4.43
CA SER A 51 -8.36 -13.00 4.30
C SER A 51 -7.26 -11.96 4.38
N VAL A 52 -6.11 -12.38 4.89
CA VAL A 52 -4.91 -11.55 5.02
C VAL A 52 -3.70 -12.35 4.57
N LEU A 53 -2.86 -11.77 3.71
CA LEU A 53 -1.59 -12.35 3.30
C LEU A 53 -0.48 -11.31 3.28
N TYR A 54 0.76 -11.77 3.47
CA TYR A 54 1.93 -10.95 3.22
C TYR A 54 2.44 -11.17 1.79
N THR A 55 2.40 -10.14 0.95
CA THR A 55 2.79 -10.14 -0.48
C THR A 55 4.20 -9.59 -0.73
N GLY A 56 5.03 -9.46 0.31
CA GLY A 56 6.40 -8.95 0.17
C GLY A 56 6.49 -7.43 0.19
N ASP A 57 7.64 -6.89 -0.24
CA ASP A 57 7.91 -5.44 -0.13
C ASP A 57 7.03 -4.59 -1.05
N GLU A 58 6.50 -5.14 -2.14
CA GLU A 58 5.64 -4.41 -3.09
C GLU A 58 4.23 -4.18 -2.52
N GLY A 59 3.54 -5.24 -2.10
CA GLY A 59 2.17 -5.14 -1.58
C GLY A 59 2.04 -5.07 -0.05
N GLY A 60 3.02 -5.58 0.68
CA GLY A 60 3.03 -5.63 2.15
C GLY A 60 2.00 -6.62 2.67
N ILE A 61 1.35 -6.27 3.78
CA ILE A 61 0.18 -7.01 4.24
C ILE A 61 -1.03 -6.61 3.39
N SER A 62 -1.55 -7.55 2.60
CA SER A 62 -2.73 -7.39 1.74
C SER A 62 -3.95 -8.04 2.40
N CYS A 63 -5.09 -7.35 2.32
CA CYS A 63 -6.36 -7.76 2.90
C CYS A 63 -7.39 -7.98 1.78
N ALA A 64 -8.09 -9.11 1.82
CA ALA A 64 -9.29 -9.34 1.02
C ALA A 64 -10.49 -8.78 1.79
N LEU A 65 -11.25 -7.90 1.15
CA LEU A 65 -12.37 -7.16 1.73
C LEU A 65 -13.66 -7.51 1.01
N THR A 66 -14.76 -7.60 1.74
CA THR A 66 -16.11 -7.60 1.17
C THR A 66 -16.98 -6.55 1.84
N SER A 67 -17.89 -5.92 1.07
CA SER A 67 -18.92 -5.02 1.59
C SER A 67 -20.16 -5.75 2.09
N ASP A 68 -20.43 -6.95 1.59
CA ASP A 68 -21.53 -7.81 2.04
C ASP A 68 -21.07 -9.28 1.91
N PRO A 69 -21.28 -10.15 2.91
CA PRO A 69 -20.93 -11.57 2.79
C PRO A 69 -21.62 -12.29 1.62
N THR A 70 -22.71 -11.75 1.08
CA THR A 70 -23.39 -12.22 -0.13
C THR A 70 -22.96 -11.49 -1.41
N ASP A 71 -22.17 -10.41 -1.29
CA ASP A 71 -21.63 -9.70 -2.43
C ASP A 71 -20.56 -10.53 -3.15
N LYS A 72 -20.50 -10.38 -4.47
CA LYS A 72 -19.38 -10.92 -5.27
C LYS A 72 -18.17 -9.99 -5.27
N THR A 73 -18.32 -8.78 -4.76
CA THR A 73 -17.31 -7.73 -4.88
C THR A 73 -16.27 -7.87 -3.77
N ALA A 74 -15.19 -8.61 -4.08
CA ALA A 74 -14.03 -8.75 -3.22
C ALA A 74 -12.93 -7.76 -3.65
N TYR A 75 -12.52 -6.85 -2.76
CA TYR A 75 -11.36 -5.98 -3.00
C TYR A 75 -10.10 -6.61 -2.40
N CYS A 76 -8.96 -6.48 -3.08
CA CYS A 76 -7.66 -6.78 -2.51
C CYS A 76 -6.92 -5.47 -2.27
N VAL A 77 -6.69 -5.11 -1.01
CA VAL A 77 -6.18 -3.79 -0.62
C VAL A 77 -5.03 -3.94 0.36
N SER A 78 -3.95 -3.17 0.19
CA SER A 78 -2.87 -3.12 1.18
C SER A 78 -3.39 -2.53 2.49
N ILE A 79 -2.98 -3.09 3.62
CA ILE A 79 -3.43 -2.64 4.94
C ILE A 79 -3.08 -1.17 5.21
N THR A 80 -2.09 -0.59 4.51
CA THR A 80 -1.74 0.84 4.58
C THR A 80 -2.81 1.77 4.02
N HIS A 81 -3.80 1.24 3.31
CA HIS A 81 -4.92 1.98 2.75
C HIS A 81 -6.22 1.77 3.52
N LEU A 82 -6.14 1.14 4.70
CA LEU A 82 -7.29 0.82 5.55
C LEU A 82 -7.18 1.53 6.90
N GLU A 83 -8.32 1.88 7.46
CA GLU A 83 -8.46 2.40 8.80
C GLU A 83 -8.96 1.26 9.70
N ILE A 84 -8.17 0.95 10.72
CA ILE A 84 -8.48 -0.09 11.71
C ILE A 84 -9.12 0.57 12.92
N ASP A 85 -10.16 -0.06 13.48
CA ASP A 85 -10.79 0.43 14.71
C ASP A 85 -9.76 0.55 15.84
N SER A 86 -9.78 1.66 16.57
CA SER A 86 -8.85 1.92 17.67
C SER A 86 -8.99 0.94 18.84
N ASN A 87 -10.15 0.29 18.97
CA ASN A 87 -10.42 -0.72 19.99
C ASN A 87 -9.94 -2.12 19.59
N HIS A 88 -9.47 -2.30 18.35
CA HIS A 88 -8.94 -3.58 17.92
C HIS A 88 -7.67 -3.96 18.73
N PRO A 89 -7.51 -5.20 19.21
CA PRO A 89 -6.36 -5.59 20.03
C PRO A 89 -4.99 -5.32 19.38
N LEU A 90 -4.93 -5.39 18.05
CA LEU A 90 -3.73 -5.14 17.26
C LEU A 90 -3.61 -3.69 16.75
N ALA A 91 -4.52 -2.77 17.11
CA ALA A 91 -4.57 -1.42 16.53
C ALA A 91 -3.23 -0.67 16.65
N ALA A 92 -2.56 -0.75 17.79
CA ALA A 92 -1.27 -0.10 18.01
C ALA A 92 -0.16 -0.69 17.12
N GLU A 93 -0.04 -2.02 17.04
CA GLU A 93 0.94 -2.70 16.18
C GLU A 93 0.68 -2.40 14.70
N LEU A 94 -0.59 -2.41 14.28
CA LEU A 94 -0.99 -2.10 12.90
C LEU A 94 -0.67 -0.67 12.54
N LYS A 95 -0.97 0.29 13.43
CA LYS A 95 -0.66 1.70 13.22
C LYS A 95 0.85 1.94 13.10
N GLU A 96 1.66 1.24 13.89
CA GLU A 96 3.12 1.28 13.78
C GLU A 96 3.58 0.76 12.42
N TYR A 97 3.11 -0.42 12.03
CA TYR A 97 3.42 -1.03 10.73
C TYR A 97 3.03 -0.11 9.57
N GLN A 98 1.79 0.40 9.55
CA GLN A 98 1.29 1.32 8.53
C GLN A 98 2.16 2.58 8.43
N ARG A 99 2.56 3.16 9.56
CA ARG A 99 3.40 4.36 9.61
C ARG A 99 4.79 4.11 9.04
N GLN A 100 5.46 3.03 9.49
CA GLN A 100 6.80 2.68 9.01
C GLN A 100 6.81 2.39 7.51
N ARG A 101 5.83 1.61 7.05
CA ARG A 101 5.71 1.23 5.64
C ARG A 101 5.41 2.43 4.76
N THR A 102 4.43 3.27 5.12
CA THR A 102 4.09 4.49 4.38
C THR A 102 5.29 5.43 4.26
N ARG A 103 6.06 5.61 5.33
CA ARG A 103 7.29 6.41 5.31
C ARG A 103 8.32 5.85 4.32
N LYS A 104 8.53 4.53 4.31
CA LYS A 104 9.50 3.89 3.42
C LYS A 104 9.04 3.91 1.96
N LEU A 105 7.77 3.67 1.68
CA LEU A 105 7.21 3.81 0.33
C LEU A 105 7.41 5.22 -0.21
N PHE A 106 7.16 6.25 0.60
CA PHE A 106 7.40 7.64 0.22
C PHE A 106 8.88 7.94 -0.08
N LEU A 107 9.81 7.38 0.70
CA LEU A 107 11.24 7.53 0.46
C LEU A 107 11.71 6.78 -0.80
N GLN A 108 11.12 5.61 -1.08
CA GLN A 108 11.38 4.85 -2.30
C GLN A 108 10.92 5.63 -3.53
N ASP A 109 9.72 6.20 -3.48
CA ASP A 109 9.15 7.00 -4.57
C ASP A 109 10.01 8.24 -4.87
N LYS A 110 10.41 8.99 -3.83
CA LYS A 110 11.36 10.11 -3.97
C LYS A 110 12.73 9.68 -4.51
N GLY A 111 13.25 8.54 -4.06
CA GLY A 111 14.51 7.99 -4.54
C GLY A 111 14.43 7.52 -5.99
N GLY A 112 13.28 6.97 -6.40
CA GLY A 112 12.95 6.61 -7.78
C GLY A 112 12.91 7.86 -8.66
N PHE A 113 12.18 8.89 -8.23
CA PHE A 113 12.09 10.17 -8.92
C PHE A 113 13.47 10.84 -9.10
N ALA A 114 14.29 10.87 -8.05
CA ALA A 114 15.64 11.43 -8.12
C ALA A 114 16.54 10.65 -9.10
N LYS A 115 16.46 9.31 -9.11
CA LYS A 115 17.20 8.46 -10.05
C LYS A 115 16.73 8.64 -11.48
N GLU A 116 15.42 8.69 -11.73
CA GLU A 116 14.84 8.92 -13.04
C GLU A 116 15.23 10.30 -13.59
N PHE A 117 15.17 11.33 -12.74
CA PHE A 117 15.60 12.68 -13.10
C PHE A 117 17.08 12.74 -13.49
N LEU A 118 17.97 12.10 -12.71
CA LEU A 118 19.40 12.02 -13.04
C LEU A 118 19.66 11.21 -14.31
N ALA A 119 18.96 10.11 -14.53
CA ALA A 119 19.04 9.31 -15.76
C ALA A 119 18.66 10.16 -16.99
N ASN A 120 17.55 10.90 -16.92
CA ASN A 120 17.10 11.77 -18.00
C ASN A 120 18.03 12.96 -18.28
N GLN A 121 18.78 13.46 -17.29
CA GLN A 121 19.81 14.48 -17.52
C GLN A 121 21.02 13.92 -18.28
N SER A 122 21.49 12.71 -17.92
CA SER A 122 22.65 12.08 -18.58
C SER A 122 22.39 11.68 -20.04
N VAL A 123 21.12 11.40 -20.41
CA VAL A 123 20.72 11.13 -21.80
C VAL A 123 20.72 12.40 -22.65
N LYS A 124 20.36 13.56 -22.07
CA LYS A 124 20.33 14.85 -22.79
C LYS A 124 21.72 15.45 -23.07
N THR A 125 22.74 15.09 -22.29
CA THR A 125 24.11 15.61 -22.47
C THR A 125 24.96 14.83 -23.49
N LYS A 126 24.51 13.68 -23.98
CA LYS A 126 25.24 12.87 -24.99
C LYS A 126 25.03 13.26 -26.46
N LYS A 127 24.22 14.28 -26.77
CA LYS A 127 24.11 14.86 -28.13
C LYS A 127 24.69 16.27 -28.15
N ARG A 128 26.03 16.39 -28.19
CA ARG A 128 26.77 17.55 -28.70
C ARG A 128 28.28 17.30 -28.61
N SER A 129 28.87 16.80 -29.70
CA SER A 129 30.05 17.39 -30.36
C SER A 129 30.74 16.37 -31.27
N SER A 130 30.45 16.42 -32.56
CA SER A 130 31.50 16.23 -33.56
C SER A 130 31.34 17.36 -34.59
N GLY A 131 31.81 18.54 -34.18
CA GLY A 131 32.01 19.66 -35.09
C GLY A 131 33.32 19.47 -35.85
N PHE A 132 33.25 19.75 -37.15
CA PHE A 132 34.26 20.38 -38.02
C PHE A 132 35.72 19.90 -37.96
N GLY A 133 36.18 19.36 -39.09
CA GLY A 133 37.60 19.25 -39.42
C GLY A 133 37.79 19.01 -40.92
N LYS A 134 38.01 20.13 -41.63
CA LYS A 134 38.60 20.35 -42.98
C LYS A 134 38.45 19.29 -44.07
#